data_AF-A0A183JH95-F1
#
_entry.id   AF-A0A183JH95-F1
#
_cell.length_a   1.000
_cell.length_b   1.000
_cell.length_c   1.000
_cell.angle_alpha   90.00
_cell.angle_beta   90.00
_cell.angle_gamma   90.00
#
_symmetry.space_group_name_H-M   'P 1'
#
loop_
_entity.id
_entity.type
_entity.pdbx_description
1 polymer ?
#
loop_
_entity_poly.entity_id
_entity_poly.type
_entity_poly.pdbx_seq_one_letter_code
_entity_poly.pdbx_strand_id
1 'polypeptide(L)'
;MNWVAANWYIHHLKGHVSLVFVTDNESRVHTYSSEINTTSCKLTVLDLPGFLQMYYPTLTTAKLLFDSLDVSLRSIQSKDHNLPELSKSENPSESLDSYIMPSAPSIGHVYPEYLPESALAAGLRSGQFLKGILHVSRFRPTTEATVALTDASAVKHQPELKEALAARSEIMIHGLQNRNRAVDGDVVVVRLLPRVHWKTVSSDISAQENCELMCILH
;
A
#
# COMPACT_ATOMS: atom_id res chain seq x y z
N MET A 1 18.68 4.32 -5.06
CA MET A 1 19.65 5.30 -5.64
C MET A 1 20.57 4.61 -6.64
N ASN A 2 20.94 5.27 -7.75
CA ASN A 2 21.63 4.65 -8.88
C ASN A 2 23.16 4.73 -8.71
N TRP A 3 23.83 3.57 -8.56
CA TRP A 3 25.29 3.41 -8.51
C TRP A 3 26.03 4.17 -9.63
N VAL A 4 25.37 4.32 -10.79
CA VAL A 4 25.90 5.08 -11.93
C VAL A 4 26.30 6.51 -11.55
N ALA A 5 25.51 7.17 -10.68
CA ALA A 5 25.82 8.52 -10.22
C ALA A 5 27.06 8.54 -9.31
N ALA A 6 27.18 7.59 -8.39
CA ALA A 6 28.35 7.47 -7.52
C ALA A 6 29.63 7.24 -8.34
N ASN A 7 29.58 6.35 -9.34
CA ASN A 7 30.69 6.09 -10.24
C ASN A 7 31.11 7.34 -11.02
N TRP A 8 30.15 8.13 -11.49
CA TRP A 8 30.44 9.40 -12.16
C TRP A 8 31.20 10.37 -11.24
N TYR A 9 30.77 10.52 -9.98
CA TYR A 9 31.45 11.39 -9.01
C TYR A 9 32.88 10.93 -8.71
N ILE A 10 33.12 9.63 -8.61
CA ILE A 10 34.47 9.07 -8.39
C ILE A 10 35.43 9.52 -9.52
N HIS A 11 35.00 9.35 -10.77
CA HIS A 11 35.82 9.74 -11.93
C HIS A 11 35.96 11.26 -12.08
N HIS A 12 34.89 12.01 -11.78
CA HIS A 12 34.87 13.46 -11.97
C HIS A 12 35.67 14.20 -10.90
N LEU A 13 35.65 13.72 -9.66
CA LEU A 13 36.34 14.33 -8.52
C LEU A 13 37.81 13.89 -8.40
N LYS A 14 38.25 12.91 -9.20
CA LYS A 14 39.66 12.48 -9.36
C LYS A 14 40.42 12.27 -8.04
N GLY A 15 39.73 11.84 -6.98
CA GLY A 15 40.34 11.61 -5.66
C GLY A 15 40.60 12.86 -4.82
N HIS A 16 40.17 14.05 -5.25
CA HIS A 16 40.31 15.28 -4.45
C HIS A 16 39.31 15.36 -3.28
N VAL A 17 38.26 14.55 -3.30
CA VAL A 17 37.20 14.52 -2.28
C VAL A 17 36.89 13.07 -1.90
N SER A 18 36.75 12.81 -0.61
CA SER A 18 36.29 11.50 -0.11
C SER A 18 34.80 11.37 -0.36
N LEU A 19 34.39 10.27 -0.99
CA LEU A 19 32.98 10.00 -1.28
C LEU A 19 32.46 8.93 -0.30
N VAL A 20 31.28 9.17 0.26
CA VAL A 20 30.59 8.19 1.10
C VAL A 20 29.27 7.83 0.43
N PHE A 21 29.07 6.54 0.15
CA PHE A 21 27.85 6.03 -0.46
C PHE A 21 27.07 5.22 0.56
N VAL A 22 25.93 5.77 0.99
CA VAL A 22 25.06 5.13 1.98
C VAL A 22 23.96 4.35 1.26
N THR A 23 23.83 3.04 1.53
CA THR A 23 22.85 2.16 0.89
C THR A 23 22.35 1.08 1.85
N ASP A 24 21.08 0.74 1.73
CA ASP A 24 20.40 -0.39 2.37
C ASP A 24 20.63 -1.74 1.64
N ASN A 25 21.33 -1.73 0.50
CA ASN A 25 21.56 -2.93 -0.29
C ASN A 25 22.81 -3.68 0.21
N GLU A 26 22.58 -4.72 1.02
CA GLU A 26 23.63 -5.54 1.64
C GLU A 26 24.64 -6.10 0.62
N SER A 27 24.20 -6.55 -0.55
CA SER A 27 25.09 -7.09 -1.59
C SER A 27 26.13 -6.07 -2.07
N ARG A 28 25.75 -4.78 -2.15
CA ARG A 28 26.67 -3.71 -2.54
C ARG A 28 27.62 -3.33 -1.42
N VAL A 29 27.14 -3.33 -0.18
CA VAL A 29 28.00 -3.10 1.00
C VAL A 29 29.07 -4.19 1.10
N HIS A 30 28.71 -5.46 0.88
CA HIS A 30 29.64 -6.58 0.92
C HIS A 30 30.65 -6.59 -0.23
N THR A 31 30.20 -6.32 -1.47
CA THR A 31 31.10 -6.30 -2.64
C THR A 31 32.18 -5.24 -2.46
N TYR A 32 31.80 -4.02 -2.11
CA TYR A 32 32.75 -2.91 -2.02
C TYR A 32 33.53 -2.84 -0.71
N SER A 33 33.05 -3.42 0.39
CA SER A 33 33.90 -3.56 1.59
C SER A 33 35.13 -4.45 1.35
N SER A 34 35.06 -5.37 0.38
CA SER A 34 36.16 -6.26 0.01
C SER A 34 37.14 -5.71 -1.04
N GLU A 35 36.72 -4.73 -1.86
CA GLU A 35 37.48 -4.18 -3.00
C GLU A 35 38.34 -2.94 -2.68
N ILE A 36 38.30 -2.42 -1.44
CA ILE A 36 38.82 -1.09 -1.03
C ILE A 36 40.36 -0.89 -1.14
N ASN A 37 41.16 -1.85 -1.62
CA ASN A 37 42.62 -1.72 -1.62
C ASN A 37 43.28 -1.31 -2.94
N THR A 38 42.57 -0.94 -4.01
CA THR A 38 43.22 -0.75 -5.33
C THR A 38 42.96 0.54 -6.10
N THR A 39 42.33 1.57 -5.53
CA THR A 39 42.18 2.85 -6.26
C THR A 39 42.41 4.07 -5.37
N SER A 40 43.15 5.07 -5.86
CA SER A 40 43.54 6.31 -5.16
C SER A 40 42.37 7.22 -4.69
N CYS A 41 41.12 6.79 -4.84
CA CYS A 41 39.95 7.50 -4.35
C CYS A 41 39.27 6.66 -3.27
N LYS A 42 39.23 7.18 -2.03
CA LYS A 42 38.60 6.51 -0.87
C LYS A 42 37.08 6.62 -0.97
N LEU A 43 36.47 5.76 -1.76
CA LEU A 43 35.02 5.52 -1.71
C LEU A 43 34.74 4.63 -0.50
N THR A 44 33.92 5.09 0.43
CA THR A 44 33.41 4.27 1.53
C THR A 44 31.94 3.94 1.25
N VAL A 45 31.61 2.66 1.12
CA VAL A 45 30.22 2.18 1.01
C VAL A 45 29.78 1.68 2.38
N LEU A 46 28.69 2.24 2.92
CA LEU A 46 28.16 1.91 4.25
C LEU A 46 26.65 1.74 4.19
N ASP A 47 26.11 0.98 5.13
CA ASP A 47 24.71 1.07 5.50
C ASP A 47 24.47 2.30 6.41
N LEU A 48 23.21 2.66 6.65
CA LEU A 48 22.88 3.81 7.49
C LEU A 48 23.43 3.64 8.95
N PRO A 49 23.31 2.46 9.60
CA PRO A 49 23.94 2.22 10.90
C PRO A 49 25.46 2.42 10.89
N GLY A 50 26.16 1.84 9.92
CA GLY A 50 27.61 1.97 9.77
C GLY A 50 28.04 3.41 9.51
N PHE A 51 27.28 4.15 8.70
CA PHE A 51 27.50 5.58 8.46
C PHE A 51 27.41 6.40 9.75
N LEU A 52 26.33 6.22 10.51
CA LEU A 52 26.14 6.92 11.78
C LEU A 52 27.21 6.53 12.81
N GLN A 53 27.63 5.27 12.85
CA GLN A 53 28.70 4.83 13.74
C GLN A 53 30.06 5.42 13.37
N MET A 54 30.37 5.50 12.08
CA MET A 54 31.68 5.96 11.60
C MET A 54 31.85 7.47 11.70
N TYR A 55 30.83 8.26 11.34
CA TYR A 55 30.94 9.72 11.25
C TYR A 55 30.28 10.47 12.41
N TYR A 56 29.28 9.87 13.07
CA TYR A 56 28.49 10.52 14.12
C TYR A 56 28.29 9.60 15.35
N PRO A 57 29.38 9.09 15.97
CA PRO A 57 29.27 8.09 17.03
C PRO A 57 28.45 8.56 18.24
N THR A 58 28.47 9.86 18.53
CA THR A 58 27.76 10.51 19.64
C THR A 58 26.29 10.80 19.38
N LEU A 59 25.81 10.65 18.13
CA LEU A 59 24.41 10.91 17.76
C LEU A 59 23.51 9.72 18.13
N THR A 60 23.43 9.43 19.43
CA THR A 60 22.69 8.29 19.99
C THR A 60 21.21 8.35 19.70
N THR A 61 20.60 9.54 19.69
CA THR A 61 19.17 9.71 19.38
C THR A 61 18.81 9.18 18.00
N ALA A 62 19.63 9.46 16.98
CA ALA A 62 19.35 8.99 15.61
C ALA A 62 19.47 7.46 15.51
N LYS A 63 20.44 6.87 16.22
CA LYS A 63 20.59 5.40 16.29
C LYS A 63 19.40 4.75 16.99
N LEU A 64 18.99 5.27 18.14
CA LEU A 64 17.82 4.75 18.87
C LEU A 64 16.53 4.82 18.04
N LEU A 65 16.34 5.92 17.28
CA LEU A 65 15.20 6.04 16.38
C LEU A 65 15.27 5.02 15.24
N PHE A 66 16.45 4.83 14.65
CA PHE A 66 16.66 3.83 13.62
C PHE A 66 16.40 2.40 14.14
N ASP A 67 16.96 2.04 15.29
CA ASP A 67 16.80 0.72 15.91
C ASP A 67 15.31 0.44 16.22
N SER A 68 14.59 1.44 16.74
CA SER A 68 13.15 1.35 16.99
C SER A 68 12.36 1.08 15.70
N LEU A 69 12.69 1.76 14.61
CA LEU A 69 12.05 1.57 13.30
C LEU A 69 12.38 0.22 12.69
N ASP A 70 13.64 -0.23 12.75
CA ASP A 70 14.08 -1.54 12.23
C ASP A 70 13.39 -2.69 13.00
N VAL A 71 13.32 -2.59 14.33
CA VAL A 71 12.56 -3.55 15.15
C VAL A 71 11.08 -3.55 14.79
N SER A 72 10.47 -2.37 14.60
CA SER A 72 9.06 -2.26 14.19
C SER A 72 8.82 -2.92 12.83
N LEU A 73 9.68 -2.66 11.83
CA LEU A 73 9.60 -3.27 10.50
C LEU A 73 9.77 -4.79 10.54
N ARG A 74 10.74 -5.31 11.29
CA ARG A 74 10.94 -6.76 11.44
C ARG A 74 9.79 -7.41 12.21
N SER A 75 9.19 -6.72 13.18
CA SER A 75 8.01 -7.24 13.89
C SER A 75 6.82 -7.43 12.95
N ILE A 76 6.67 -6.56 11.94
CA ILE A 76 5.66 -6.69 10.90
C ILE A 76 5.96 -7.92 10.03
N GLN A 77 7.20 -8.08 9.57
CA GLN A 77 7.61 -9.18 8.67
C GLN A 77 7.67 -10.57 9.33
N SER A 78 8.11 -10.65 10.59
CA SER A 78 8.28 -11.92 11.32
C SER A 78 6.96 -12.61 11.67
N LYS A 79 5.87 -11.85 11.74
CA LYS A 79 4.52 -12.35 12.03
C LYS A 79 3.91 -13.13 10.85
N ASP A 80 4.44 -12.92 9.65
CA ASP A 80 4.05 -13.64 8.44
C ASP A 80 4.71 -15.03 8.32
N HIS A 81 5.77 -15.32 9.09
CA HIS A 81 6.59 -16.53 8.94
C HIS A 81 6.40 -17.64 9.98
N ASN A 82 5.52 -17.49 10.99
CA ASN A 82 5.31 -18.50 12.03
C ASN A 82 3.83 -18.87 12.23
N LEU A 83 3.21 -19.63 11.31
CA LEU A 83 2.10 -20.51 11.66
C LEU A 83 2.10 -21.79 10.78
N PRO A 84 1.83 -22.98 11.38
CA PRO A 84 1.85 -24.28 10.71
C PRO A 84 0.59 -24.53 9.86
N GLU A 85 0.76 -25.28 8.77
CA GLU A 85 -0.31 -25.84 7.95
C GLU A 85 -1.31 -26.62 8.82
N LEU A 86 -2.58 -26.23 8.82
CA LEU A 86 -3.64 -27.09 9.35
C LEU A 86 -4.87 -27.13 8.42
N SER A 87 -4.91 -28.25 7.71
CA SER A 87 -6.07 -29.04 7.28
C SER A 87 -7.26 -28.34 6.61
N LYS A 88 -7.38 -28.64 5.30
CA LYS A 88 -8.65 -28.75 4.56
C LYS A 88 -9.66 -29.56 5.37
N SER A 89 -10.88 -29.04 5.51
CA SER A 89 -12.07 -29.85 5.76
C SER A 89 -13.12 -29.48 4.73
N GLU A 90 -13.43 -30.46 3.90
CA GLU A 90 -14.48 -30.46 2.89
C GLU A 90 -15.84 -30.60 3.58
N ASN A 91 -16.86 -29.88 3.12
CA ASN A 91 -18.22 -30.41 2.94
C ASN A 91 -19.02 -29.50 1.99
N PRO A 92 -19.91 -30.05 1.13
CA PRO A 92 -20.41 -29.39 -0.07
C PRO A 92 -21.90 -29.02 0.06
N SER A 93 -22.23 -27.73 -0.06
CA SER A 93 -23.60 -27.30 -0.42
C SER A 93 -23.65 -25.86 -0.95
N GLU A 94 -23.92 -25.77 -2.25
CA GLU A 94 -24.63 -24.70 -2.98
C GLU A 94 -23.94 -23.33 -3.18
N SER A 95 -23.17 -23.27 -4.28
CA SER A 95 -22.92 -22.14 -5.19
C SER A 95 -22.92 -20.71 -4.62
N LEU A 96 -21.74 -20.28 -4.15
CA LEU A 96 -21.37 -18.88 -3.95
C LEU A 96 -19.98 -18.57 -4.55
N ASP A 97 -19.61 -19.24 -5.64
CA ASP A 97 -18.23 -19.36 -6.15
C ASP A 97 -17.69 -18.19 -7.00
N SER A 98 -18.26 -16.97 -6.93
CA SER A 98 -17.73 -15.82 -7.69
C SER A 98 -17.41 -14.57 -6.88
N TYR A 99 -17.63 -14.58 -5.57
CA TYR A 99 -17.45 -13.38 -4.74
C TYR A 99 -16.21 -13.51 -3.86
N ILE A 100 -15.08 -13.03 -4.38
CA ILE A 100 -13.89 -12.76 -3.55
C ILE A 100 -14.25 -11.62 -2.61
N MET A 101 -14.52 -11.94 -1.34
CA MET A 101 -14.67 -10.97 -0.26
C MET A 101 -13.33 -10.28 0.03
N PRO A 102 -13.32 -9.04 0.52
CA PRO A 102 -12.10 -8.44 1.05
C PRO A 102 -11.48 -9.38 2.08
N SER A 103 -10.18 -9.65 1.93
CA SER A 103 -9.44 -10.51 2.84
C SER A 103 -9.58 -10.01 4.28
N ALA A 104 -9.75 -10.92 5.23
CA ALA A 104 -9.67 -10.53 6.63
C ALA A 104 -8.27 -9.98 6.92
N PRO A 105 -8.12 -9.00 7.83
CA PRO A 105 -6.81 -8.56 8.27
C PRO A 105 -6.00 -9.74 8.80
N SER A 106 -4.72 -9.83 8.43
CA SER A 106 -3.83 -10.85 8.98
C SER A 106 -3.62 -10.63 10.49
N ILE A 107 -3.21 -11.69 11.20
CA ILE A 107 -3.12 -11.66 12.67
C ILE A 107 -2.15 -10.56 13.13
N GLY A 108 -2.69 -9.55 13.82
CA GLY A 108 -1.93 -8.38 14.29
C GLY A 108 -1.97 -7.17 13.36
N HIS A 109 -2.61 -7.28 12.20
CA HIS A 109 -2.89 -6.16 11.30
C HIS A 109 -4.33 -5.67 11.51
N VAL A 110 -4.50 -4.34 11.53
CA VAL A 110 -5.82 -3.70 11.72
C VAL A 110 -6.61 -3.66 10.41
N TYR A 111 -5.93 -3.73 9.27
CA TYR A 111 -6.52 -3.57 7.94
C TYR A 111 -6.06 -4.71 7.02
N PRO A 112 -6.87 -5.09 6.02
CA PRO A 112 -6.47 -6.06 5.00
C PRO A 112 -5.22 -5.63 4.23
N GLU A 113 -4.48 -6.60 3.70
CA GLU A 113 -3.39 -6.32 2.77
C GLU A 113 -3.95 -5.88 1.41
N TYR A 114 -3.16 -5.07 0.69
CA TYR A 114 -3.54 -4.61 -0.64
C TYR A 114 -3.37 -5.71 -1.69
N LEU A 115 -4.15 -5.62 -2.77
CA LEU A 115 -4.01 -6.55 -3.88
C LEU A 115 -2.73 -6.23 -4.68
N PRO A 116 -2.04 -7.25 -5.22
CA PRO A 116 -0.91 -7.01 -6.10
C PRO A 116 -1.36 -6.27 -7.36
N GLU A 117 -0.45 -5.47 -7.92
CA GLU A 117 -0.72 -4.62 -9.08
C GLU A 117 -1.31 -5.39 -10.27
N SER A 118 -0.86 -6.62 -10.51
CA SER A 118 -1.37 -7.50 -11.56
C SER A 118 -2.87 -7.82 -11.38
N ALA A 119 -3.31 -8.07 -10.15
CA ALA A 119 -4.70 -8.34 -9.82
C ALA A 119 -5.56 -7.08 -9.96
N LEU A 120 -5.05 -5.92 -9.51
CA LEU A 120 -5.71 -4.63 -9.70
C LEU A 120 -5.90 -4.31 -11.18
N ALA A 121 -4.86 -4.47 -12.00
CA ALA A 121 -4.92 -4.25 -13.44
C ALA A 121 -5.87 -5.22 -14.15
N ALA A 122 -5.92 -6.49 -13.73
CA ALA A 122 -6.88 -7.45 -14.27
C ALA A 122 -8.33 -7.10 -13.90
N GLY A 123 -8.59 -6.72 -12.64
CA GLY A 123 -9.92 -6.34 -12.17
C GLY A 123 -10.44 -5.03 -12.75
N LEU A 124 -9.56 -4.05 -12.99
CA LEU A 124 -9.91 -2.81 -13.70
C LEU A 124 -10.26 -3.10 -15.16
N ARG A 125 -9.48 -3.95 -15.85
CA ARG A 125 -9.77 -4.33 -17.25
C ARG A 125 -11.07 -5.11 -17.41
N SER A 126 -11.39 -5.98 -16.45
CA SER A 126 -12.63 -6.76 -16.46
C SER A 126 -13.86 -5.94 -16.00
N GLY A 127 -13.66 -4.74 -15.47
CA GLY A 127 -14.74 -3.93 -14.88
C GLY A 127 -15.21 -4.43 -13.52
N GLN A 128 -14.47 -5.35 -12.90
CA GLN A 128 -14.74 -5.82 -11.53
C GLN A 128 -14.36 -4.75 -10.49
N PHE A 129 -13.36 -3.93 -10.80
CA PHE A 129 -12.92 -2.81 -9.97
C PHE A 129 -13.18 -1.48 -10.65
N LEU A 130 -13.32 -0.46 -9.80
CA LEU A 130 -13.56 0.92 -10.21
C LEU A 130 -12.47 1.80 -9.62
N LYS A 131 -12.02 2.78 -10.39
CA LYS A 131 -10.99 3.74 -9.98
C LYS A 131 -11.62 5.11 -9.76
N GLY A 132 -11.25 5.78 -8.68
CA GLY A 132 -11.74 7.10 -8.36
C GLY A 132 -10.88 7.86 -7.37
N ILE A 133 -11.32 9.05 -7.00
CA ILE A 133 -10.70 9.90 -5.98
C ILE A 133 -11.52 9.80 -4.70
N LEU A 134 -10.86 9.51 -3.58
CA LEU A 134 -11.51 9.42 -2.28
C LEU A 134 -11.70 10.81 -1.66
N HIS A 135 -12.90 11.09 -1.19
CA HIS A 135 -13.30 12.28 -0.45
C HIS A 135 -13.80 11.88 0.95
N VAL A 136 -13.06 12.24 1.98
CA VAL A 136 -13.43 11.92 3.37
C VAL A 136 -14.38 12.99 3.91
N SER A 137 -15.46 12.57 4.58
CA SER A 137 -16.42 13.51 5.17
C SER A 137 -15.75 14.40 6.21
N ARG A 138 -15.92 15.73 6.07
CA ARG A 138 -15.42 16.71 7.06
C ARG A 138 -16.14 16.61 8.40
N PHE A 139 -17.40 16.15 8.39
CA PHE A 139 -18.23 16.09 9.59
C PHE A 139 -18.17 14.72 10.27
N ARG A 140 -17.91 13.65 9.50
CA ARG A 140 -17.80 12.28 10.01
C ARG A 140 -16.62 11.51 9.41
N PRO A 141 -15.37 11.97 9.62
CA PRO A 141 -14.19 11.42 8.94
C PRO A 141 -13.84 9.99 9.35
N THR A 142 -14.39 9.48 10.45
CA THR A 142 -14.18 8.09 10.89
C THR A 142 -15.20 7.11 10.29
N THR A 143 -16.33 7.60 9.79
CA THR A 143 -17.44 6.74 9.35
C THR A 143 -17.85 6.95 7.91
N GLU A 144 -17.61 8.11 7.30
CA GLU A 144 -18.14 8.45 5.97
C GLU A 144 -17.03 8.97 5.05
N ALA A 145 -16.97 8.41 3.85
CA ALA A 145 -16.19 8.93 2.73
C ALA A 145 -16.91 8.57 1.42
N THR A 146 -16.67 9.32 0.35
CA THR A 146 -17.20 9.04 -0.99
C THR A 146 -16.06 8.89 -1.97
N VAL A 147 -16.23 8.09 -3.01
CA VAL A 147 -15.27 7.93 -4.11
C VAL A 147 -15.90 8.47 -5.38
N ALA A 148 -15.35 9.55 -5.90
CA ALA A 148 -15.74 10.11 -7.19
C ALA A 148 -15.06 9.31 -8.30
N LEU A 149 -15.83 8.61 -9.13
CA LEU A 149 -15.29 7.74 -10.17
C LEU A 149 -14.61 8.55 -11.27
N THR A 150 -13.38 8.16 -11.62
CA THR A 150 -12.63 8.78 -12.73
C THR A 150 -12.94 8.11 -14.07
N ASP A 151 -13.35 6.83 -14.05
CA ASP A 151 -13.73 6.07 -15.23
C ASP A 151 -15.05 5.33 -15.01
N ALA A 152 -16.16 6.01 -15.31
CA ALA A 152 -17.51 5.45 -15.22
C ALA A 152 -17.81 4.42 -16.34
N SER A 153 -16.94 4.28 -17.35
CA SER A 153 -17.13 3.35 -18.47
C SER A 153 -16.82 1.89 -18.12
N ALA A 154 -16.25 1.65 -16.92
CA ALA A 154 -15.80 0.35 -16.44
C ALA A 154 -16.95 -0.60 -16.03
N VAL A 155 -18.17 -0.11 -15.77
CA VAL A 155 -19.32 -0.96 -15.44
C VAL A 155 -19.95 -1.51 -16.72
N LYS A 156 -19.27 -2.48 -17.35
CA LYS A 156 -19.70 -3.09 -18.61
C LYS A 156 -20.77 -4.19 -18.43
N HIS A 157 -20.90 -4.75 -17.23
CA HIS A 157 -21.69 -5.97 -17.01
C HIS A 157 -22.85 -5.83 -16.01
N GLN A 158 -23.18 -4.62 -15.55
CA GLN A 158 -24.31 -4.38 -14.65
C GLN A 158 -25.12 -3.17 -15.11
N PRO A 159 -26.19 -3.36 -15.91
CA PRO A 159 -26.96 -2.27 -16.51
C PRO A 159 -27.66 -1.39 -15.45
N GLU A 160 -28.18 -1.98 -14.38
CA GLU A 160 -28.79 -1.23 -13.27
C GLU A 160 -27.77 -0.36 -12.52
N LEU A 161 -26.55 -0.88 -12.32
CA LEU A 161 -25.47 -0.14 -11.67
C LEU A 161 -24.98 1.01 -12.55
N LYS A 162 -24.96 0.79 -13.87
CA LYS A 162 -24.62 1.83 -14.84
C LYS A 162 -25.59 3.01 -14.77
N GLU A 163 -26.89 2.76 -14.54
CA GLU A 163 -27.88 3.81 -14.36
C GLU A 163 -27.70 4.56 -13.03
N ALA A 164 -27.50 3.84 -11.93
CA ALA A 164 -27.23 4.45 -10.61
C ALA A 164 -25.94 5.30 -10.61
N LEU A 165 -24.87 4.81 -11.23
CA LEU A 165 -23.61 5.55 -11.38
C LEU A 165 -23.70 6.66 -12.42
N ALA A 166 -24.62 6.60 -13.39
CA ALA A 166 -24.86 7.71 -14.31
C ALA A 166 -25.54 8.91 -13.63
N ALA A 167 -26.33 8.67 -12.57
CA ALA A 167 -27.00 9.74 -11.83
C ALA A 167 -26.03 10.56 -10.97
N ARG A 168 -25.06 9.90 -10.30
CA ARG A 168 -24.20 10.57 -9.32
C ARG A 168 -22.70 10.24 -9.41
N SER A 169 -22.29 9.20 -10.14
CA SER A 169 -20.88 8.79 -10.33
C SER A 169 -20.02 8.75 -9.05
N GLU A 170 -20.67 8.55 -7.90
CA GLU A 170 -20.08 8.56 -6.57
C GLU A 170 -20.43 7.27 -5.85
N ILE A 171 -19.45 6.73 -5.11
CA ILE A 171 -19.60 5.50 -4.33
C ILE A 171 -19.37 5.83 -2.86
N MET A 172 -20.25 5.39 -1.97
CA MET A 172 -20.07 5.60 -0.53
C MET A 172 -19.12 4.56 0.07
N ILE A 173 -18.28 4.99 1.01
CA ILE A 173 -17.41 4.15 1.82
C ILE A 173 -17.76 4.42 3.27
N HIS A 174 -18.17 3.37 3.98
CA HIS A 174 -18.55 3.49 5.37
C HIS A 174 -17.58 2.75 6.28
N GLY A 175 -17.03 3.47 7.26
CA GLY A 175 -16.12 2.97 8.27
C GLY A 175 -14.66 2.93 7.82
N LEU A 176 -13.76 3.09 8.79
CA LEU A 176 -12.31 3.09 8.57
C LEU A 176 -11.79 1.80 7.93
N GLN A 177 -12.36 0.66 8.30
CA GLN A 177 -11.94 -0.66 7.79
C GLN A 177 -12.10 -0.75 6.27
N ASN A 178 -13.26 -0.33 5.77
CA ASN A 178 -13.55 -0.30 4.34
C ASN A 178 -12.74 0.78 3.60
N ARG A 179 -12.37 1.87 4.28
CA ARG A 179 -11.45 2.88 3.75
C ARG A 179 -10.00 2.39 3.65
N ASN A 180 -9.65 1.30 4.33
CA ASN A 180 -8.36 0.61 4.22
C ASN A 180 -7.13 1.54 4.10
N ARG A 181 -6.85 2.29 5.17
CA ARG A 181 -5.73 3.24 5.31
C ARG A 181 -5.72 4.44 4.35
N ALA A 182 -6.61 4.51 3.34
CA ALA A 182 -6.65 5.62 2.41
C ALA A 182 -7.04 6.94 3.10
N VAL A 183 -6.51 8.05 2.57
CA VAL A 183 -6.72 9.41 3.05
C VAL A 183 -7.43 10.27 2.00
N ASP A 184 -7.93 11.43 2.43
CA ASP A 184 -8.62 12.37 1.54
C ASP A 184 -7.73 12.81 0.37
N GLY A 185 -8.27 12.74 -0.84
CA GLY A 185 -7.56 13.06 -2.08
C GLY A 185 -6.82 11.89 -2.73
N ASP A 186 -6.75 10.72 -2.09
CA ASP A 186 -6.11 9.55 -2.66
C ASP A 186 -6.84 9.06 -3.91
N VAL A 187 -6.05 8.60 -4.89
CA VAL A 187 -6.57 7.81 -6.00
C VAL A 187 -6.69 6.37 -5.54
N VAL A 188 -7.90 5.83 -5.53
CA VAL A 188 -8.20 4.52 -4.97
C VAL A 188 -8.86 3.60 -5.99
N VAL A 189 -8.66 2.31 -5.79
CA VAL A 189 -9.36 1.23 -6.50
C VAL A 189 -10.33 0.57 -5.54
N VAL A 190 -11.60 0.52 -5.91
CA VAL A 190 -12.69 -0.04 -5.10
C VAL A 190 -13.35 -1.21 -5.79
N ARG A 191 -13.85 -2.14 -4.97
CA ARG A 191 -14.70 -3.25 -5.41
C ARG A 191 -16.05 -3.12 -4.75
N LEU A 192 -17.09 -3.50 -5.50
CA LEU A 192 -18.41 -3.50 -4.94
C LEU A 192 -18.67 -4.69 -3.98
N LEU A 193 -19.13 -4.43 -2.75
CA LEU A 193 -19.67 -5.47 -1.88
C LEU A 193 -21.03 -5.96 -2.41
N PRO A 194 -21.45 -7.18 -2.02
CA PRO A 194 -22.77 -7.69 -2.35
C PRO A 194 -23.89 -6.77 -1.83
N ARG A 195 -24.99 -6.68 -2.58
CA ARG A 195 -26.15 -5.81 -2.26
C ARG A 195 -26.74 -6.03 -0.87
N VAL A 196 -26.65 -7.23 -0.31
CA VAL A 196 -27.12 -7.50 1.06
C VAL A 196 -26.34 -6.69 2.12
N HIS A 197 -25.11 -6.30 1.81
CA HIS A 197 -24.27 -5.48 2.67
C HIS A 197 -24.41 -3.99 2.36
N TRP A 198 -25.37 -3.57 1.54
CA TRP A 198 -25.55 -2.16 1.20
C TRP A 198 -26.31 -1.46 2.32
N LYS A 199 -25.77 -0.36 2.84
CA LYS A 199 -26.39 0.43 3.92
C LYS A 199 -27.01 1.68 3.34
N THR A 200 -28.30 1.88 3.52
CA THR A 200 -28.96 3.14 3.21
C THR A 200 -28.35 4.27 4.04
N VAL A 201 -27.78 5.28 3.40
CA VAL A 201 -27.46 6.55 4.05
C VAL A 201 -28.71 7.40 4.08
N SER A 202 -29.17 7.73 5.29
CA SER A 202 -30.21 8.75 5.46
C SER A 202 -29.55 10.12 5.34
N SER A 203 -29.80 10.80 4.22
CA SER A 203 -29.70 12.26 4.16
C SER A 203 -31.11 12.84 4.28
N ASP A 204 -31.52 13.21 5.49
CA ASP A 204 -32.42 14.35 5.63
C ASP A 204 -31.71 15.52 4.91
N ILE A 205 -32.14 16.05 3.77
CA ILE A 205 -33.49 16.32 3.29
C ILE A 205 -33.61 15.94 1.79
N SER A 206 -34.67 15.20 1.48
CA SER A 206 -35.24 14.88 0.16
C SER A 206 -34.45 13.96 -0.80
N ALA A 207 -35.18 12.90 -1.19
CA ALA A 207 -34.94 11.93 -2.26
C ALA A 207 -33.96 10.77 -1.98
N GLN A 208 -34.60 9.63 -1.71
CA GLN A 208 -34.24 8.26 -2.02
C GLN A 208 -33.07 8.10 -3.01
N GLU A 209 -32.04 7.30 -2.68
CA GLU A 209 -31.33 6.48 -3.67
C GLU A 209 -30.36 5.46 -3.03
N ASN A 210 -30.26 4.30 -3.68
CA ASN A 210 -29.58 3.09 -3.20
C ASN A 210 -28.10 3.32 -2.91
N CYS A 211 -27.64 2.76 -1.81
CA CYS A 211 -26.35 3.06 -1.23
C CYS A 211 -25.41 1.88 -1.35
N GLU A 212 -24.16 2.14 -1.66
CA GLU A 212 -23.17 1.12 -1.95
C GLU A 212 -22.13 1.12 -0.84
N LEU A 213 -21.91 -0.01 -0.15
CA LEU A 213 -20.85 -0.14 0.87
C LEU A 213 -19.64 -0.81 0.26
N MET A 214 -18.51 -0.13 0.12
CA MET A 214 -17.42 -0.65 -0.71
C MET A 214 -16.07 -0.66 0.03
N CYS A 215 -15.20 -1.60 -0.31
CA CYS A 215 -13.87 -1.75 0.29
C CYS A 215 -12.77 -1.26 -0.66
N ILE A 216 -11.79 -0.52 -0.12
CA ILE A 216 -10.62 -0.02 -0.83
C ILE A 216 -9.55 -1.11 -0.93
N LEU A 217 -9.04 -1.33 -2.14
CA LEU A 217 -8.09 -2.38 -2.49
C LEU A 217 -6.68 -1.85 -2.80
N HIS A 218 -6.46 -0.55 -2.62
CA HIS A 218 -5.31 0.20 -3.13
C HIS A 218 -4.36 0.66 -2.04
#